data_AF-K2FY33-F1
#
_entry.id   AF-K2FY33-F1
#
_cell.length_a   1.000
_cell.length_b   1.000
_cell.length_c   1.000
_cell.angle_alpha   90.00
_cell.angle_beta   90.00
_cell.angle_gamma   90.00
#
_symmetry.space_group_name_H-M   'P 1'
#
loop_
_entity.id
_entity.type
_entity.pdbx_description
1 polymer ?
#
loop_
_entity_poly.entity_id
_entity_poly.type
_entity_poly.pdbx_seq_one_letter_code
_entity_poly.pdbx_strand_id
1 'polypeptide(L)'
;WVSISIFWISLIIAFLLFIMSIFFIIDFKELFRTYFKNILTVLVYSALFWFFYLIIKKLDFLDFEIKNPVSIWSNVFNTFTLILIYYSIIWFIEEISKHFSFLPSSLSEINSEKNWILYATFIALWFWFIENILYLNNIYLDKWWISWDMILTWIFRWIFSLFVHILCWIIVWLYFSKAYVFFANKNILSYIKLFLFWLLFSIIIHAIFDVSLTLWFTAIIFIYAIFGYLYVTKLFYKE
;
A
#
# COMPACT_ATOMS: atom_id res chain seq x y z
N TRP A 1 13.75 6.48 -15.58
CA TRP A 1 12.44 6.36 -16.27
C TRP A 1 11.39 5.82 -15.32
N VAL A 2 11.45 4.56 -14.87
CA VAL A 2 10.45 3.95 -13.96
C VAL A 2 10.12 4.79 -12.71
N SER A 3 11.13 5.26 -11.98
CA SER A 3 10.94 6.08 -10.77
C SER A 3 10.36 7.48 -11.03
N ILE A 4 10.64 8.08 -12.19
CA ILE A 4 9.99 9.33 -12.64
C ILE A 4 8.54 9.06 -13.04
N SER A 5 8.25 7.93 -13.70
CA SER A 5 6.90 7.53 -14.07
C SER A 5 5.99 7.31 -12.84
N ILE A 6 6.51 6.63 -11.81
CA ILE A 6 5.79 6.38 -10.55
C ILE A 6 5.46 7.70 -9.83
N PHE A 7 6.42 8.62 -9.79
CA PHE A 7 6.22 9.96 -9.24
C PHE A 7 5.04 10.65 -9.93
N TRP A 8 5.07 10.73 -11.27
CA TRP A 8 4.01 11.41 -12.02
C TRP A 8 2.65 10.72 -11.88
N ILE A 9 2.61 9.39 -11.90
CA ILE A 9 1.37 8.63 -11.71
C ILE A 9 0.76 8.91 -10.32
N SER A 10 1.56 8.83 -9.26
CA SER A 10 1.08 9.10 -7.90
C SER A 10 0.59 10.55 -7.72
N LEU A 11 1.26 11.51 -8.35
CA LEU A 11 0.85 12.92 -8.36
C LEU A 11 -0.47 13.12 -9.12
N ILE A 12 -0.61 12.50 -10.29
CA ILE A 12 -1.83 12.56 -11.11
C ILE A 12 -3.00 11.94 -10.34
N ILE A 13 -2.83 10.78 -9.72
CA ILE A 13 -3.87 10.14 -8.90
C ILE A 13 -4.27 11.04 -7.74
N ALA A 14 -3.28 11.57 -7.00
CA ALA A 14 -3.54 12.49 -5.89
C ALA A 14 -4.33 13.73 -6.34
N PHE A 15 -3.98 14.30 -7.49
CA PHE A 15 -4.64 15.46 -8.06
C PHE A 15 -6.06 15.16 -8.55
N LEU A 16 -6.28 14.02 -9.22
CA LEU A 16 -7.61 13.59 -9.65
C LEU A 16 -8.52 13.35 -8.45
N LEU A 17 -8.04 12.66 -7.42
CA LEU A 17 -8.79 12.43 -6.18
C LEU A 17 -9.08 13.75 -5.46
N PHE A 18 -8.14 14.70 -5.47
CA PHE A 18 -8.38 16.05 -4.97
C PHE A 18 -9.50 16.75 -5.73
N ILE A 19 -9.47 16.77 -7.08
CA ILE A 19 -10.53 17.37 -7.88
C ILE A 19 -11.89 16.74 -7.57
N MET A 20 -11.95 15.40 -7.52
CA MET A 20 -13.19 14.70 -7.18
C MET A 20 -13.71 15.11 -5.80
N SER A 21 -12.82 15.26 -4.81
CA SER A 21 -13.20 15.66 -3.46
C SER A 21 -13.81 17.06 -3.34
N ILE A 22 -13.43 18.00 -4.23
CA ILE A 22 -13.97 19.37 -4.24
C ILE A 22 -15.49 19.36 -4.49
N PHE A 23 -16.00 18.41 -5.28
CA PHE A 23 -17.43 18.32 -5.59
C PHE A 23 -18.30 17.88 -4.40
N PHE A 24 -17.71 17.28 -3.36
CA PHE A 24 -18.44 16.64 -2.28
C PHE A 24 -18.28 17.31 -0.90
N ILE A 25 -17.51 18.39 -0.77
CA ILE A 25 -17.11 18.94 0.54
C ILE A 25 -17.43 20.44 0.68
N ILE A 26 -17.94 20.80 1.87
CA ILE A 26 -18.41 22.16 2.22
C ILE A 26 -17.26 23.08 2.69
N ASP A 27 -16.17 22.54 3.26
CA ASP A 27 -15.02 23.33 3.75
C ASP A 27 -13.75 23.18 2.88
N PHE A 28 -13.69 23.97 1.82
CA PHE A 28 -12.61 23.97 0.83
C PHE A 28 -11.24 24.33 1.42
N LYS A 29 -11.18 25.19 2.44
CA LYS A 29 -9.92 25.76 2.94
C LYS A 29 -9.14 24.76 3.79
N GLU A 30 -9.83 24.04 4.67
CA GLU A 30 -9.21 23.00 5.48
C GLU A 30 -8.77 21.81 4.62
N LEU A 31 -9.63 21.38 3.68
CA LEU A 31 -9.32 20.33 2.71
C LEU A 31 -8.06 20.65 1.91
N PHE A 32 -7.98 21.86 1.32
CA PHE A 32 -6.82 22.29 0.53
C PHE A 32 -5.53 22.28 1.35
N ARG A 33 -5.57 22.81 2.59
CA ARG A 33 -4.40 22.85 3.48
C ARG A 33 -3.90 21.44 3.81
N THR A 34 -4.80 20.52 4.12
CA THR A 34 -4.42 19.13 4.44
C THR A 34 -3.94 18.39 3.21
N TYR A 35 -4.59 18.54 2.05
CA TYR A 35 -4.12 17.96 0.79
C TYR A 35 -2.71 18.42 0.43
N PHE A 36 -2.44 19.72 0.52
CA PHE A 36 -1.12 20.26 0.19
C PHE A 36 -0.01 19.72 1.11
N LYS A 37 -0.26 19.60 2.42
CA LYS A 37 0.67 18.97 3.37
C LYS A 37 0.94 17.49 3.00
N ASN A 38 -0.08 16.76 2.57
CA ASN A 38 0.05 15.36 2.18
C ASN A 38 0.72 15.18 0.81
N ILE A 39 0.48 16.07 -0.16
CA ILE A 39 1.23 16.13 -1.42
C ILE A 39 2.71 16.32 -1.14
N LEU A 40 3.08 17.27 -0.26
CA LEU A 40 4.48 17.46 0.14
C LEU A 40 5.08 16.16 0.72
N THR A 41 4.29 15.41 1.46
CA THR A 41 4.74 14.15 2.05
C THR A 41 4.94 13.05 1.00
N VAL A 42 4.10 13.02 -0.04
CA VAL A 42 4.28 12.14 -1.21
C VAL A 42 5.48 12.54 -2.06
N LEU A 43 5.77 13.84 -2.19
CA LEU A 43 7.00 14.31 -2.84
C LEU A 43 8.23 13.80 -2.08
N VAL A 44 8.23 13.90 -0.74
CA VAL A 44 9.31 13.36 0.11
C VAL A 44 9.44 11.84 -0.08
N TYR A 45 8.32 11.11 -0.08
CA TYR A 45 8.36 9.66 -0.29
C TYR A 45 8.91 9.31 -1.67
N SER A 46 8.46 10.00 -2.71
CA SER A 46 8.94 9.72 -4.06
C SER A 46 10.43 9.99 -4.21
N ALA A 47 10.95 11.00 -3.51
CA ALA A 47 12.38 11.25 -3.40
C ALA A 47 13.11 10.13 -2.64
N LEU A 48 12.54 9.61 -1.54
CA LEU A 48 13.08 8.45 -0.82
C LEU A 48 13.08 7.19 -1.70
N PHE A 49 11.99 6.92 -2.42
CA PHE A 49 11.90 5.80 -3.35
C PHE A 49 12.92 5.91 -4.47
N TRP A 50 13.08 7.10 -5.04
CA TRP A 50 14.14 7.40 -6.01
C TRP A 50 15.53 7.14 -5.40
N PHE A 51 15.77 7.57 -4.17
CA PHE A 51 17.03 7.33 -3.46
C PHE A 51 17.29 5.84 -3.20
N PHE A 52 16.29 5.08 -2.76
CA PHE A 52 16.38 3.62 -2.61
C PHE A 52 16.64 2.94 -3.95
N TYR A 53 15.98 3.36 -5.02
CA TYR A 53 16.27 2.87 -6.37
C TYR A 53 17.74 3.12 -6.76
N LEU A 54 18.29 4.30 -6.43
CA LEU A 54 19.71 4.59 -6.66
C LEU A 54 20.64 3.71 -5.81
N ILE A 55 20.26 3.39 -4.56
CA ILE A 55 21.01 2.46 -3.70
C ILE A 55 20.98 1.07 -4.31
N ILE A 56 19.80 0.55 -4.67
CA ILE A 56 19.64 -0.78 -5.27
C ILE A 56 20.43 -0.88 -6.57
N LYS A 57 20.39 0.16 -7.41
CA LYS A 57 21.22 0.24 -8.61
C LYS A 57 22.72 0.22 -8.29
N LYS A 58 23.14 0.79 -7.17
CA LYS A 58 24.54 0.74 -6.70
C LYS A 58 24.90 -0.55 -5.96
N LEU A 59 23.91 -1.36 -5.56
CA LEU A 59 24.12 -2.72 -5.07
C LEU A 59 24.52 -3.70 -6.20
N ASP A 60 24.73 -3.20 -7.42
CA ASP A 60 25.59 -3.81 -8.47
C ASP A 60 27.03 -4.13 -8.00
N PHE A 61 27.35 -4.03 -6.71
CA PHE A 61 28.51 -4.73 -6.12
C PHE A 61 28.39 -6.28 -6.20
N LEU A 62 27.27 -6.79 -6.71
CA LEU A 62 27.08 -8.18 -7.17
C LEU A 62 27.13 -8.32 -8.71
N ASP A 63 27.66 -7.33 -9.44
CA ASP A 63 28.14 -7.53 -10.82
C ASP A 63 29.39 -8.41 -10.77
N PHE A 64 29.19 -9.72 -10.56
CA PHE A 64 30.16 -10.70 -10.98
C PHE A 64 30.29 -10.53 -12.50
N GLU A 65 31.50 -10.19 -12.98
CA GLU A 65 31.81 -10.14 -14.42
C GLU A 65 31.10 -11.30 -15.12
N ILE A 66 30.13 -10.99 -16.00
CA ILE A 66 29.41 -12.00 -16.77
C ILE A 66 30.39 -12.55 -17.83
N LYS A 67 31.28 -13.43 -17.40
CA LYS A 67 32.06 -14.34 -18.24
C LYS A 67 31.47 -15.75 -18.04
N ASN A 68 30.42 -16.05 -18.80
CA ASN A 68 29.77 -17.34 -19.14
C ASN A 68 29.77 -18.53 -18.13
N PRO A 69 28.74 -19.42 -18.13
CA PRO A 69 27.37 -19.26 -18.61
C PRO A 69 26.48 -18.79 -17.44
N VAL A 70 25.31 -18.29 -17.78
CA VAL A 70 24.29 -17.82 -16.83
C VAL A 70 24.12 -18.81 -15.67
N SER A 71 24.62 -18.46 -14.49
CA SER A 71 24.46 -19.32 -13.32
C SER A 71 22.99 -19.30 -12.91
N ILE A 72 22.43 -20.48 -12.66
CA ILE A 72 21.04 -20.63 -12.21
C ILE A 72 20.77 -19.70 -11.01
N TRP A 73 21.77 -19.54 -10.13
CA TRP A 73 21.72 -18.63 -8.99
C TRP A 73 21.58 -17.16 -9.39
N SER A 74 22.34 -16.67 -10.37
CA SER A 74 22.22 -15.29 -10.85
C SER A 74 20.82 -15.02 -11.42
N ASN A 75 20.27 -15.96 -12.19
CA ASN A 75 18.89 -15.84 -12.68
C ASN A 75 17.88 -15.82 -11.53
N VAL A 76 18.00 -16.71 -10.55
CA VAL A 76 17.10 -16.76 -9.40
C VAL A 76 17.14 -15.45 -8.60
N PHE A 77 18.33 -14.91 -8.32
CA PHE A 77 18.48 -13.65 -7.59
C PHE A 77 17.94 -12.45 -8.39
N ASN A 78 18.20 -12.40 -9.69
CA ASN A 78 17.69 -11.34 -10.56
C ASN A 78 16.16 -11.38 -10.67
N THR A 79 15.57 -12.57 -10.84
CA THR A 79 14.12 -12.75 -10.87
C THR A 79 13.49 -12.35 -9.53
N PHE A 80 14.06 -12.77 -8.40
CA PHE A 80 13.56 -12.40 -7.08
C PHE A 80 13.64 -10.89 -6.83
N THR A 81 14.75 -10.26 -7.22
CA THR A 81 14.93 -8.81 -7.11
C THR A 81 13.92 -8.05 -7.96
N LEU A 82 13.66 -8.51 -9.19
CA LEU A 82 12.67 -7.91 -10.07
C LEU A 82 11.26 -8.01 -9.48
N ILE A 83 10.89 -9.17 -8.93
CA ILE A 83 9.62 -9.41 -8.24
C ILE A 83 9.46 -8.44 -7.06
N LEU A 84 10.48 -8.32 -6.21
CA LEU A 84 10.45 -7.41 -5.06
C LEU A 84 10.27 -5.95 -5.49
N ILE A 85 11.00 -5.50 -6.52
CA ILE A 85 10.90 -4.12 -7.02
C ILE A 85 9.51 -3.88 -7.61
N TYR A 86 9.02 -4.80 -8.45
CA TYR A 86 7.71 -4.69 -9.09
C TYR A 86 6.59 -4.54 -8.06
N TYR A 87 6.54 -5.44 -7.08
CA TYR A 87 5.54 -5.37 -6.03
C TYR A 87 5.69 -4.10 -5.21
N SER A 88 6.90 -3.74 -4.77
CA SER A 88 7.12 -2.50 -3.99
C SER A 88 6.60 -1.24 -4.69
N ILE A 89 6.68 -1.18 -6.03
CA ILE A 89 6.15 -0.08 -6.83
C ILE A 89 4.62 -0.06 -6.81
N ILE A 90 3.99 -1.21 -7.09
CA ILE A 90 2.53 -1.32 -7.14
C ILE A 90 1.93 -0.97 -5.77
N TRP A 91 2.50 -1.55 -4.70
CA TRP A 91 2.08 -1.28 -3.34
C TRP A 91 2.23 0.18 -2.95
N PHE A 92 3.31 0.81 -3.37
CA PHE A 92 3.47 2.23 -3.14
C PHE A 92 2.35 3.05 -3.78
N ILE A 93 2.04 2.79 -5.06
CA ILE A 93 0.96 3.48 -5.78
C ILE A 93 -0.38 3.21 -5.10
N GLU A 94 -0.63 1.96 -4.70
CA GLU A 94 -1.88 1.54 -4.11
C GLU A 94 -2.11 2.17 -2.72
N GLU A 95 -1.14 2.08 -1.82
CA GLU A 95 -1.25 2.64 -0.47
C GLU A 95 -1.37 4.17 -0.51
N ILE A 96 -0.71 4.85 -1.45
CA ILE A 96 -0.92 6.27 -1.70
C ILE A 96 -2.33 6.57 -2.22
N SER A 97 -2.83 5.76 -3.14
CA SER A 97 -4.15 5.97 -3.74
C SER A 97 -5.23 5.88 -2.65
N LYS A 98 -5.15 4.85 -1.80
CA LYS A 98 -6.01 4.72 -0.62
C LYS A 98 -5.89 5.96 0.28
N HIS A 99 -4.67 6.50 0.45
CA HIS A 99 -4.42 7.67 1.31
C HIS A 99 -5.19 8.90 0.86
N PHE A 100 -5.07 9.24 -0.41
CA PHE A 100 -5.80 10.36 -0.97
C PHE A 100 -7.28 10.09 -1.12
N SER A 101 -7.75 8.84 -1.20
CA SER A 101 -9.18 8.53 -1.14
C SER A 101 -9.79 8.75 0.25
N PHE A 102 -9.00 8.61 1.31
CA PHE A 102 -9.48 8.75 2.68
C PHE A 102 -9.49 10.20 3.19
N LEU A 103 -8.52 11.03 2.79
CA LEU A 103 -8.43 12.43 3.26
C LEU A 103 -9.73 13.25 3.07
N PRO A 104 -10.43 13.17 1.92
CA PRO A 104 -11.71 13.83 1.71
C PRO A 104 -12.79 13.44 2.71
N SER A 105 -12.99 12.14 2.90
CA SER A 105 -14.07 11.60 3.73
C SER A 105 -13.82 11.79 5.21
N SER A 106 -12.57 12.00 5.61
CA SER A 106 -12.17 12.02 7.01
C SER A 106 -12.14 13.38 7.69
N LEU A 107 -11.95 14.46 6.92
CA LEU A 107 -11.75 15.79 7.49
C LEU A 107 -13.05 16.44 7.97
N SER A 108 -14.20 16.12 7.37
CA SER A 108 -15.48 16.76 7.69
C SER A 108 -16.33 16.03 8.73
N GLU A 109 -16.13 14.73 8.95
CA GLU A 109 -17.08 13.89 9.71
C GLU A 109 -16.48 13.07 10.86
N ILE A 110 -15.16 13.13 11.10
CA ILE A 110 -14.51 12.13 11.97
C ILE A 110 -14.07 12.69 13.33
N ASN A 111 -14.89 12.39 14.35
CA ASN A 111 -14.76 12.91 15.71
C ASN A 111 -13.96 11.99 16.66
N SER A 112 -13.59 10.78 16.24
CA SER A 112 -12.94 9.77 17.10
C SER A 112 -12.02 8.85 16.31
N GLU A 113 -10.91 8.37 16.92
CA GLU A 113 -9.98 7.41 16.31
C GLU A 113 -10.71 6.17 15.75
N LYS A 114 -11.77 5.70 16.43
CA LYS A 114 -12.58 4.55 16.00
C LYS A 114 -13.26 4.82 14.66
N ASN A 115 -13.81 6.02 14.46
CA ASN A 115 -14.41 6.40 13.20
C ASN A 115 -13.34 6.51 12.10
N TRP A 116 -12.14 7.03 12.40
CA TRP A 116 -11.01 7.04 11.44
C TRP A 116 -10.68 5.62 10.96
N ILE A 117 -10.59 4.66 11.89
CA ILE A 117 -10.29 3.26 11.59
C ILE A 117 -11.44 2.59 10.81
N LEU A 118 -12.70 2.93 11.12
CA LEU A 118 -13.87 2.37 10.42
C LEU A 118 -13.93 2.81 8.95
N TYR A 119 -13.84 4.11 8.69
CA TYR A 119 -13.80 4.65 7.32
C TYR A 119 -12.60 4.12 6.54
N ALA A 120 -11.46 3.98 7.23
CA ALA A 120 -10.29 3.38 6.65
C ALA A 120 -10.66 1.97 6.17
N THR A 121 -11.19 1.13 7.06
CA THR A 121 -11.59 -0.25 6.73
C THR A 121 -12.51 -0.31 5.50
N PHE A 122 -13.49 0.59 5.36
CA PHE A 122 -14.35 0.65 4.16
C PHE A 122 -13.58 0.93 2.87
N ILE A 123 -12.62 1.86 2.89
CA ILE A 123 -11.78 2.14 1.71
C ILE A 123 -10.88 0.95 1.40
N ALA A 124 -10.30 0.29 2.40
CA ALA A 124 -9.52 -0.93 2.20
C ALA A 124 -10.35 -2.05 1.57
N LEU A 125 -11.59 -2.25 2.01
CA LEU A 125 -12.53 -3.21 1.44
C LEU A 125 -12.81 -2.91 -0.04
N TRP A 126 -12.97 -1.63 -0.41
CA TRP A 126 -13.21 -1.25 -1.79
C TRP A 126 -12.02 -1.56 -2.69
N PHE A 127 -10.80 -1.24 -2.23
CA PHE A 127 -9.57 -1.56 -2.96
C PHE A 127 -9.37 -3.07 -3.09
N TRP A 128 -9.56 -3.83 -2.01
CA TRP A 128 -9.53 -5.29 -2.03
C TRP A 128 -10.51 -5.87 -3.07
N PHE A 129 -11.73 -5.34 -3.11
CA PHE A 129 -12.76 -5.79 -4.04
C PHE A 129 -12.36 -5.55 -5.51
N ILE A 130 -11.95 -4.33 -5.85
CA ILE A 130 -11.51 -3.99 -7.21
C ILE A 130 -10.30 -4.81 -7.63
N GLU A 131 -9.29 -4.90 -6.77
CA GLU A 131 -8.08 -5.68 -7.04
C GLU A 131 -8.44 -7.13 -7.37
N ASN A 132 -9.23 -7.77 -6.52
CA ASN A 132 -9.58 -9.17 -6.73
C ASN A 132 -10.39 -9.39 -8.00
N ILE A 133 -11.25 -8.44 -8.41
CA ILE A 133 -11.91 -8.50 -9.72
C ILE A 133 -10.90 -8.44 -10.87
N LEU A 134 -9.93 -7.53 -10.80
CA LEU A 134 -8.91 -7.39 -11.85
C LEU A 134 -8.06 -8.66 -11.98
N TYR A 135 -7.64 -9.24 -10.86
CA TYR A 135 -6.91 -10.51 -10.86
C TYR A 135 -7.74 -11.66 -11.43
N LEU A 136 -9.01 -11.77 -11.04
CA LEU A 136 -9.90 -12.81 -11.56
C LEU A 136 -10.13 -12.68 -13.06
N ASN A 137 -10.31 -11.44 -13.53
CA ASN A 137 -10.47 -11.18 -14.96
C ASN A 137 -9.22 -11.62 -15.73
N ASN A 138 -8.02 -11.32 -15.22
CA ASN A 138 -6.77 -11.75 -15.84
C ASN A 138 -6.63 -13.29 -15.85
N ILE A 139 -6.92 -13.96 -14.73
CA ILE A 139 -6.87 -15.43 -14.64
C ILE A 139 -7.88 -16.07 -15.61
N TYR A 140 -9.08 -15.49 -15.73
CA TYR A 140 -10.11 -15.97 -16.63
C TYR A 140 -9.71 -15.84 -18.10
N LEU A 141 -9.16 -14.68 -18.49
CA LEU A 141 -8.65 -14.43 -19.85
C LEU A 141 -7.49 -15.38 -20.21
N ASP A 142 -6.60 -15.66 -19.26
CA ASP A 142 -5.45 -16.53 -19.50
C ASP A 142 -5.84 -18.02 -19.59
N LYS A 143 -6.76 -18.49 -18.75
CA LYS A 143 -7.04 -19.94 -18.63
C LYS A 143 -8.21 -20.46 -19.46
N TRP A 144 -9.03 -19.60 -20.08
CA TRP A 144 -10.21 -19.91 -20.92
C TRP A 144 -11.29 -20.83 -20.29
N TRP A 145 -10.99 -21.60 -19.24
CA TRP A 145 -11.82 -22.58 -18.55
C TRP A 145 -11.65 -22.47 -17.03
N ILE A 146 -12.76 -22.70 -16.31
CA ILE A 146 -12.79 -22.74 -14.85
C ILE A 146 -12.12 -24.04 -14.38
N SER A 147 -10.85 -23.95 -13.96
CA SER A 147 -10.14 -25.08 -13.36
C SER A 147 -10.23 -25.07 -11.83
N TRP A 148 -9.96 -26.21 -11.20
CA TRP A 148 -9.90 -26.31 -9.74
C TRP A 148 -8.83 -25.38 -9.13
N ASP A 149 -7.69 -25.24 -9.79
CA ASP A 149 -6.63 -24.30 -9.38
C ASP A 149 -7.09 -22.84 -9.41
N MET A 150 -7.91 -22.48 -10.40
CA MET A 150 -8.50 -21.15 -10.48
C MET A 150 -9.47 -20.90 -9.31
N ILE A 151 -10.31 -21.87 -8.97
CA ILE A 151 -11.24 -21.78 -7.83
C ILE A 151 -10.47 -21.66 -6.51
N LEU A 152 -9.43 -22.46 -6.31
CA LEU A 152 -8.59 -22.38 -5.12
C LEU A 152 -7.88 -21.03 -5.02
N THR A 153 -7.27 -20.57 -6.12
CA THR A 153 -6.63 -19.24 -6.17
C THR A 153 -7.64 -18.13 -5.86
N TRP A 154 -8.86 -18.25 -6.38
CA TRP A 154 -9.94 -17.31 -6.11
C TRP A 154 -10.27 -17.24 -4.62
N ILE A 155 -10.57 -18.38 -3.98
CA ILE A 155 -10.93 -18.44 -2.57
C ILE A 155 -9.79 -17.92 -1.69
N PHE A 156 -8.56 -18.38 -1.94
CA PHE A 156 -7.39 -17.96 -1.17
C PHE A 156 -7.16 -16.46 -1.29
N ARG A 157 -7.18 -15.90 -2.51
CA ARG A 157 -7.01 -14.47 -2.68
C ARG A 157 -8.12 -13.67 -2.00
N TRP A 158 -9.38 -14.06 -2.15
CA TRP A 158 -10.48 -13.33 -1.51
C TRP A 158 -10.36 -13.30 0.00
N ILE A 159 -10.05 -14.43 0.64
CA ILE A 159 -9.94 -14.47 2.10
C ILE A 159 -8.68 -13.76 2.57
N PHE A 160 -7.51 -14.07 2.01
CA PHE A 160 -6.25 -13.63 2.58
C PHE A 160 -5.85 -12.21 2.16
N SER A 161 -6.13 -11.81 0.90
CA SER A 161 -5.94 -10.40 0.48
C SER A 161 -6.82 -9.48 1.31
N LEU A 162 -8.05 -9.90 1.67
CA LEU A 162 -8.94 -9.11 2.52
C LEU A 162 -8.26 -8.71 3.84
N PHE A 163 -7.67 -9.68 4.53
CA PHE A 163 -7.01 -9.43 5.81
C PHE A 163 -5.83 -8.49 5.68
N VAL A 164 -5.05 -8.58 4.62
CA VAL A 164 -3.90 -7.70 4.43
C VAL A 164 -4.31 -6.28 4.08
N HIS A 165 -5.29 -6.10 3.20
CA HIS A 165 -5.82 -4.78 2.92
C HIS A 165 -6.35 -4.11 4.19
N ILE A 166 -7.12 -4.84 5.00
CA ILE A 166 -7.63 -4.32 6.27
C ILE A 166 -6.48 -4.02 7.24
N LEU A 167 -5.51 -4.92 7.38
CA LEU A 167 -4.42 -4.78 8.36
C LEU A 167 -3.48 -3.62 8.04
N CYS A 168 -2.96 -3.59 6.82
CA CYS A 168 -2.09 -2.52 6.31
C CYS A 168 -2.74 -1.16 6.57
N TRP A 169 -4.03 -1.07 6.27
CA TRP A 169 -4.76 0.17 6.35
C TRP A 169 -5.12 0.59 7.77
N ILE A 170 -5.55 -0.34 8.63
CA ILE A 170 -5.79 -0.06 10.04
C ILE A 170 -4.51 0.44 10.72
N ILE A 171 -3.36 -0.15 10.41
CA ILE A 171 -2.07 0.30 10.95
C ILE A 171 -1.79 1.74 10.50
N VAL A 172 -1.87 2.04 9.20
CA VAL A 172 -1.62 3.40 8.70
C VAL A 172 -2.54 4.42 9.37
N TRP A 173 -3.84 4.16 9.46
CA TRP A 173 -4.80 5.16 9.95
C TRP A 173 -4.88 5.29 11.45
N LEU A 174 -4.63 4.23 12.20
CA LEU A 174 -4.54 4.32 13.65
C LEU A 174 -3.40 5.27 14.05
N TYR A 175 -2.24 5.13 13.41
CA TYR A 175 -1.11 5.98 13.72
C TYR A 175 -1.15 7.34 13.02
N PHE A 176 -1.75 7.42 11.82
CA PHE A 176 -1.99 8.69 11.15
C PHE A 176 -2.96 9.56 11.93
N SER A 177 -4.11 9.03 12.35
CA SER A 177 -5.12 9.79 13.10
C SER A 177 -4.52 10.34 14.40
N LYS A 178 -3.76 9.51 15.13
CA LYS A 178 -2.98 9.95 16.29
C LYS A 178 -1.98 11.04 15.92
N ALA A 179 -1.16 10.85 14.89
CA ALA A 179 -0.19 11.84 14.48
C ALA A 179 -0.83 13.17 14.05
N TYR A 180 -1.97 13.11 13.36
CA TYR A 180 -2.73 14.27 12.91
C TYR A 180 -3.27 15.06 14.11
N VAL A 181 -3.94 14.39 15.04
CA VAL A 181 -4.51 15.02 16.25
C VAL A 181 -3.42 15.61 17.15
N PHE A 182 -2.33 14.89 17.38
CA PHE A 182 -1.28 15.32 18.33
C PHE A 182 -0.28 16.32 17.74
N PHE A 183 0.09 16.20 16.46
CA PHE A 183 1.24 16.92 15.89
C PHE A 183 0.94 17.83 14.69
N ALA A 184 -0.17 17.68 13.95
CA ALA A 184 -0.35 18.37 12.67
C ALA A 184 -0.32 19.91 12.74
N ASN A 185 -0.68 20.47 13.91
CA ASN A 185 -0.66 21.91 14.16
C ASN A 185 0.49 22.36 15.09
N LYS A 186 1.27 21.43 15.65
CA LYS A 186 2.34 21.73 16.62
C LYS A 186 3.73 21.51 16.05
N ASN A 187 3.95 20.42 15.32
CA ASN A 187 5.25 20.06 14.76
C ASN A 187 5.08 19.23 13.49
N ILE A 188 5.15 19.91 12.33
CA ILE A 188 4.95 19.27 11.03
C ILE A 188 6.00 18.21 10.70
N LEU A 189 7.22 18.37 11.21
CA LEU A 189 8.31 17.42 10.95
C LEU A 189 8.09 16.09 11.69
N SER A 190 7.61 16.16 12.93
CA SER A 190 7.22 14.96 13.70
C SER A 190 6.01 14.25 13.07
N TYR A 191 5.05 15.02 12.57
CA TYR A 191 3.91 14.49 11.82
C TYR A 191 4.36 13.75 10.55
N ILE A 192 5.20 14.38 9.70
CA ILE A 192 5.73 13.77 8.48
C ILE A 192 6.52 12.50 8.81
N LYS A 193 7.39 12.53 9.83
CA LYS A 193 8.21 11.37 10.20
C LYS A 193 7.37 10.17 10.62
N LEU A 194 6.36 10.37 11.47
CA LEU A 194 5.47 9.30 11.92
C LEU A 194 4.67 8.73 10.76
N PHE A 195 4.09 9.59 9.92
CA PHE A 195 3.33 9.12 8.76
C PHE A 195 4.20 8.32 7.79
N LEU A 196 5.38 8.83 7.44
CA LEU A 196 6.29 8.13 6.53
C LEU A 196 6.70 6.77 7.06
N PHE A 197 6.98 6.66 8.36
CA PHE A 197 7.33 5.40 8.99
C PHE A 197 6.21 4.36 8.85
N TRP A 198 4.98 4.74 9.21
CA TRP A 198 3.85 3.80 9.19
C TRP A 198 3.37 3.47 7.78
N LEU A 199 3.45 4.43 6.84
CA LEU A 199 3.18 4.18 5.42
C LEU A 199 4.21 3.21 4.82
N LEU A 200 5.50 3.42 5.08
CA LEU A 200 6.56 2.51 4.60
C LEU A 200 6.39 1.11 5.21
N PHE A 201 6.06 1.04 6.50
CA PHE A 201 5.79 -0.22 7.17
C PHE A 201 4.60 -0.96 6.56
N SER A 202 3.53 -0.25 6.22
CA SER A 202 2.36 -0.80 5.49
C SER A 202 2.77 -1.40 4.16
N ILE A 203 3.54 -0.67 3.36
CA ILE A 203 4.03 -1.10 2.05
C ILE A 203 4.90 -2.36 2.16
N ILE A 204 5.78 -2.43 3.16
CA ILE A 204 6.62 -3.61 3.41
C ILE A 204 5.76 -4.82 3.80
N ILE A 205 4.81 -4.64 4.72
CA ILE A 205 3.89 -5.70 5.14
C ILE A 205 3.12 -6.23 3.93
N HIS A 206 2.60 -5.32 3.10
CA HIS A 206 1.84 -5.67 1.91
C HIS A 206 2.71 -6.43 0.90
N ALA A 207 3.92 -5.92 0.63
CA ALA A 207 4.90 -6.57 -0.24
C ALA A 207 5.27 -7.99 0.19
N ILE A 208 5.53 -8.21 1.49
CA ILE A 208 5.82 -9.54 2.01
C ILE A 208 4.63 -10.47 1.78
N PHE A 209 3.40 -9.99 1.93
CA PHE A 209 2.21 -10.79 1.71
C PHE A 209 2.07 -11.23 0.25
N ASP A 210 2.13 -10.32 -0.73
CA ASP A 210 1.99 -10.74 -2.15
C ASP A 210 3.14 -11.62 -2.61
N VAL A 211 4.36 -11.33 -2.17
CA VAL A 211 5.49 -12.21 -2.49
C VAL A 211 5.24 -13.60 -1.92
N SER A 212 4.71 -13.69 -0.70
CA SER A 212 4.35 -14.98 -0.09
C SER A 212 3.22 -15.68 -0.84
N LEU A 213 2.22 -14.94 -1.33
CA LEU A 213 1.11 -15.47 -2.11
C LEU A 213 1.56 -15.95 -3.50
N THR A 214 2.43 -15.20 -4.16
CA THR A 214 3.02 -15.55 -5.47
C THR A 214 3.95 -16.76 -5.36
N LEU A 215 4.74 -16.86 -4.29
CA LEU A 215 5.63 -18.00 -4.04
C LEU A 215 4.95 -19.19 -3.35
N TRP A 216 3.63 -19.13 -3.10
CA TRP A 216 2.88 -20.17 -2.39
C TRP A 216 3.41 -20.50 -0.99
N PHE A 217 3.99 -19.51 -0.29
CA PHE A 217 4.40 -19.64 1.11
C PHE A 217 3.21 -19.50 2.07
N THR A 218 2.36 -20.53 2.09
CA THR A 218 1.11 -20.58 2.85
C THR A 218 1.29 -20.33 4.35
N ALA A 219 2.39 -20.78 4.96
CA ALA A 219 2.67 -20.55 6.39
C ALA A 219 2.70 -19.06 6.76
N ILE A 220 3.32 -18.21 5.92
CA ILE A 220 3.39 -16.75 6.16
C ILE A 220 1.99 -16.15 6.01
N ILE A 221 1.23 -16.58 5.01
CA ILE A 221 -0.15 -16.16 4.75
C ILE A 221 -1.04 -16.44 5.98
N PHE A 222 -0.93 -17.62 6.58
CA PHE A 222 -1.68 -17.99 7.79
C PHE A 222 -1.28 -17.18 9.02
N ILE A 223 0.02 -16.91 9.21
CA ILE A 223 0.51 -16.03 10.29
C ILE A 223 -0.14 -14.65 10.15
N TYR A 224 -0.13 -14.08 8.94
CA TYR A 224 -0.77 -12.80 8.67
C TYR A 224 -2.27 -12.80 8.99
N ALA A 225 -2.98 -13.86 8.59
CA ALA A 225 -4.40 -14.00 8.88
C ALA A 225 -4.69 -14.06 10.39
N ILE A 226 -3.96 -14.90 11.13
CA ILE A 226 -4.20 -15.10 12.57
C ILE A 226 -3.82 -13.85 13.37
N PHE A 227 -2.59 -13.37 13.22
CA PHE A 227 -2.13 -12.19 13.97
C PHE A 227 -2.89 -10.94 13.55
N GLY A 228 -3.21 -10.83 12.26
CA GLY A 228 -3.98 -9.70 11.77
C GLY A 228 -5.40 -9.69 12.30
N TYR A 229 -6.08 -10.83 12.26
CA TYR A 229 -7.39 -10.98 12.89
C TYR A 229 -7.34 -10.61 14.38
N LEU A 230 -6.41 -11.17 15.15
CA LEU A 230 -6.28 -10.89 16.58
C LEU A 230 -5.99 -9.41 16.86
N TYR A 231 -5.16 -8.76 16.04
CA TYR A 231 -4.84 -7.34 16.18
C TYR A 231 -6.05 -6.45 15.90
N VAL A 232 -6.76 -6.71 14.79
CA VAL A 232 -7.96 -5.96 14.42
C VAL A 232 -9.05 -6.16 15.48
N THR A 233 -9.32 -7.39 15.90
CA THR A 233 -10.29 -7.68 16.96
C THR A 233 -9.92 -6.95 18.26
N LYS A 234 -8.65 -6.98 18.67
CA LYS A 234 -8.20 -6.25 19.88
C LYS A 234 -8.46 -4.75 19.79
N LEU A 235 -8.32 -4.13 18.62
CA LEU A 235 -8.58 -2.69 18.44
C LEU A 235 -10.05 -2.32 18.59
N PHE A 236 -10.96 -3.21 18.19
CA PHE A 236 -12.40 -2.96 18.33
C PHE A 236 -12.98 -3.45 19.67
N TYR A 237 -12.31 -4.37 20.36
CA TYR A 237 -12.77 -4.95 21.65
C TYR A 237 -12.12 -4.34 22.91
N LYS A 238 -10.99 -3.63 22.81
CA LYS A 238 -10.46 -2.87 23.95
C LYS A 238 -11.30 -1.59 24.13
N GLU A 239 -12.38 -1.75 24.88
CA GLU A 239 -13.06 -0.69 25.65
C GLU A 239 -12.67 -0.85 27.13
#